data_AF-A0A1I6CC70-F1
#
_entry.id   AF-A0A1I6CC70-F1
#
_cell.length_a   1.000
_cell.length_b   1.000
_cell.length_c   1.000
_cell.angle_alpha   90.00
_cell.angle_beta   90.00
_cell.angle_gamma   90.00
#
_symmetry.space_group_name_H-M   'P 1'
#
loop_
_entity.id
_entity.type
_entity.pdbx_description
1 polymer ?
#
loop_
_entity_poly.entity_id
_entity_poly.type
_entity_poly.pdbx_seq_one_letter_code
_entity_poly.pdbx_strand_id
1 'polypeptide(L)'
;MILYNVTWNSSETKKIYRATKDSEILMEYLEQSLEKANLIKLIGEHPVPDKGREYGVMIYYFNSSPKRKLLTAAPRRNNNYIHIELFSRILTREVLESFNLGNARDPIIDLKVHSVDEIDRLIELLKANFYKV
;
A
#
# COMPACT_ATOMS: atom_id res chain seq x y z
N MET A 1 -14.93 5.66 -9.71
CA MET A 1 -13.87 6.02 -10.69
C MET A 1 -12.55 6.15 -9.95
N ILE A 2 -11.44 5.62 -10.46
CA ILE A 2 -10.11 5.79 -9.83
C ILE A 2 -9.58 7.18 -10.17
N LEU A 3 -9.14 7.93 -9.16
CA LEU A 3 -8.39 9.17 -9.35
C LEU A 3 -6.90 8.83 -9.45
N TYR A 4 -6.18 9.51 -10.34
CA TYR A 4 -4.77 9.26 -10.64
C TYR A 4 -3.94 10.53 -10.42
N ASN A 5 -2.62 10.39 -10.23
CA ASN A 5 -1.70 11.47 -9.88
C ASN A 5 -2.06 12.13 -8.53
N VAL A 6 -2.47 11.30 -7.57
CA VAL A 6 -2.83 11.71 -6.21
C VAL A 6 -1.76 11.20 -5.27
N THR A 7 -1.34 12.00 -4.30
CA THR A 7 -0.42 11.58 -3.22
C THR A 7 -1.21 11.35 -1.95
N TRP A 8 -0.66 10.65 -0.96
CA TRP A 8 -1.28 10.48 0.34
C TRP A 8 -1.71 11.83 0.94
N ASN A 9 -0.85 12.84 0.83
CA ASN A 9 -1.09 14.17 1.37
C ASN A 9 -2.19 14.96 0.64
N SER A 10 -2.43 14.69 -0.65
CA SER A 10 -3.52 15.33 -1.41
C SER A 10 -4.80 14.49 -1.49
N SER A 11 -4.75 13.23 -1.04
CA SER A 11 -5.83 12.25 -1.19
C SER A 11 -7.11 12.61 -0.43
N GLU A 12 -8.26 12.33 -1.05
CA GLU A 12 -9.55 12.34 -0.35
C GLU A 12 -9.57 11.24 0.73
N THR A 13 -8.87 10.14 0.49
CA THR A 13 -8.67 9.07 1.47
C THR A 13 -8.17 9.63 2.81
N LYS A 14 -7.09 10.42 2.84
CA LYS A 14 -6.58 11.04 4.08
C LYS A 14 -7.62 11.91 4.77
N LYS A 15 -8.32 12.76 4.01
CA LYS A 15 -9.32 13.71 4.55
C LYS A 15 -10.48 13.01 5.26
N ILE A 16 -10.99 11.92 4.68
CA ILE A 16 -12.21 11.26 5.20
C ILE A 16 -11.92 10.10 6.15
N TYR A 17 -10.73 9.49 6.07
CA TYR A 17 -10.46 8.31 6.88
C TYR A 17 -10.29 8.66 8.36
N ARG A 18 -9.83 9.87 8.71
CA ARG A 18 -9.59 10.28 10.12
C ARG A 18 -8.87 9.17 10.89
N ALA A 19 -7.71 8.76 10.37
CA ALA A 19 -6.96 7.64 10.92
C ALA A 19 -6.24 8.03 12.23
N THR A 20 -5.66 7.05 12.93
CA THR A 20 -4.73 7.38 14.02
C THR A 20 -3.49 8.07 13.46
N LYS A 21 -2.88 8.97 14.24
CA LYS A 21 -1.67 9.70 13.83
C LYS A 21 -0.57 8.74 13.37
N ASP A 22 -0.40 7.63 14.08
CA ASP A 22 0.60 6.61 13.74
C ASP A 22 0.32 5.96 12.39
N SER A 23 -0.95 5.64 12.09
CA SER A 23 -1.32 5.10 10.78
C SER A 23 -1.09 6.11 9.66
N GLU A 24 -1.30 7.41 9.91
CA GLU A 24 -1.01 8.44 8.90
C GLU A 24 0.49 8.59 8.64
N ILE A 25 1.32 8.51 9.70
CA ILE A 25 2.77 8.52 9.58
C ILE A 25 3.25 7.33 8.76
N LEU A 26 2.69 6.13 9.00
CA LEU A 26 3.03 4.93 8.24
C LEU A 26 2.63 5.04 6.76
N MET A 27 1.46 5.62 6.45
CA MET A 27 1.05 5.87 5.06
C MET A 27 2.01 6.83 4.35
N GLU A 28 2.37 7.93 5.00
CA GLU A 28 3.31 8.92 4.46
C GLU A 28 4.70 8.32 4.24
N TYR A 29 5.21 7.58 5.23
CA TYR A 29 6.51 6.92 5.15
C TYR A 29 6.55 5.86 4.04
N LEU A 30 5.49 5.06 3.89
CA LEU A 30 5.37 4.08 2.81
C LEU A 30 5.47 4.73 1.43
N GLU A 31 4.70 5.80 1.20
CA GLU A 31 4.69 6.51 -0.08
C GLU A 31 6.08 7.08 -0.42
N GLN A 32 6.69 7.81 0.52
CA GLN A 32 8.03 8.37 0.33
C GLN A 32 9.08 7.28 0.06
N SER A 33 8.99 6.14 0.74
CA SER A 33 9.94 5.04 0.58
C SER A 33 9.79 4.35 -0.78
N LEU A 34 8.56 4.16 -1.26
CA LEU A 34 8.28 3.64 -2.60
C LEU A 34 8.80 4.56 -3.70
N GLU A 35 8.60 5.87 -3.56
CA GLU A 35 9.10 6.89 -4.48
C GLU A 35 10.63 6.92 -4.51
N LYS A 36 11.27 7.02 -3.33
CA LYS A 36 12.73 7.04 -3.20
C LYS A 36 13.39 5.77 -3.75
N ALA A 37 12.71 4.63 -3.64
CA ALA A 37 13.16 3.36 -4.21
C ALA A 37 12.89 3.21 -5.72
N ASN A 38 12.23 4.19 -6.36
CA ASN A 38 11.77 4.14 -7.76
C ASN A 38 10.90 2.91 -8.07
N LEU A 39 10.12 2.43 -7.09
CA LEU A 39 9.24 1.25 -7.24
C LEU A 39 7.88 1.61 -7.84
N ILE A 40 7.53 2.89 -7.87
CA ILE A 40 6.24 3.38 -8.36
C ILE A 40 6.42 4.41 -9.46
N LYS A 41 5.49 4.44 -10.41
CA LYS A 41 5.41 5.39 -11.54
C LYS A 41 4.11 6.16 -11.58
N LEU A 42 3.10 5.70 -10.83
CA LEU A 42 1.79 6.32 -10.78
C LEU A 42 1.15 5.98 -9.43
N ILE A 43 0.49 6.96 -8.83
CA ILE A 43 -0.31 6.78 -7.63
C ILE A 43 -1.74 7.15 -7.98
N GLY A 44 -2.69 6.40 -7.43
CA GLY A 44 -4.09 6.72 -7.50
C GLY A 44 -4.80 6.44 -6.20
N GLU A 45 -6.08 6.78 -6.14
CA GLU A 45 -6.96 6.42 -5.04
C GLU A 45 -8.27 5.84 -5.57
N HIS A 46 -8.79 4.86 -4.85
CA HIS A 46 -10.00 4.13 -5.24
C HIS A 46 -11.13 4.35 -4.24
N PRO A 47 -12.33 4.68 -4.73
CA PRO A 47 -13.51 4.79 -3.89
C PRO A 47 -14.00 3.43 -3.37
N VAL A 48 -14.34 3.25 -2.09
CA VAL A 48 -14.75 1.93 -1.54
C VAL A 48 -16.19 1.94 -0.99
N PRO A 49 -17.19 2.22 -1.85
CA PRO A 49 -18.56 2.51 -1.43
C PRO A 49 -19.22 1.35 -0.68
N ASP A 50 -18.91 0.10 -1.02
CA ASP A 50 -19.48 -1.11 -0.39
C ASP A 50 -19.11 -1.29 1.10
N LYS A 51 -18.14 -0.50 1.60
CA LYS A 51 -17.79 -0.44 3.03
C LYS A 51 -18.34 0.81 3.72
N GLY A 52 -19.33 1.47 3.11
CA GLY A 52 -19.94 2.70 3.59
C GLY A 52 -19.02 3.92 3.54
N ARG A 53 -17.99 3.90 2.67
CA ARG A 53 -17.01 5.00 2.53
C ARG A 53 -16.83 5.34 1.07
N GLU A 54 -16.93 6.62 0.74
CA GLU A 54 -16.71 7.04 -0.64
C GLU A 54 -15.26 6.79 -1.06
N TYR A 55 -14.26 7.01 -0.21
CA TYR A 55 -12.83 6.73 -0.44
C TYR A 55 -12.21 5.91 0.71
N GLY A 56 -11.04 5.31 0.50
CA GLY A 56 -10.46 4.48 1.57
C GLY A 56 -9.18 3.72 1.27
N VAL A 57 -8.67 3.75 0.04
CA VAL A 57 -7.52 2.95 -0.39
C VAL A 57 -6.69 3.74 -1.39
N MET A 58 -5.40 3.89 -1.08
CA MET A 58 -4.38 4.34 -2.02
C MET A 58 -3.93 3.16 -2.89
N ILE A 59 -3.67 3.40 -4.17
CA ILE A 59 -3.16 2.42 -5.12
C ILE A 59 -1.83 2.93 -5.67
N TYR A 60 -0.80 2.10 -5.56
CA TYR A 60 0.53 2.36 -6.05
C TYR A 60 0.82 1.46 -7.25
N TYR A 61 1.22 2.06 -8.37
CA TYR A 61 1.47 1.35 -9.63
C TYR A 61 2.94 1.43 -9.99
N PHE A 62 3.54 0.30 -10.36
CA PHE A 62 4.94 0.26 -10.81
C PHE A 62 5.10 0.47 -12.32
N ASN A 63 4.00 0.38 -13.08
CA ASN A 63 3.95 0.80 -14.47
C ASN A 63 2.69 1.63 -14.73
N SER A 64 2.81 2.71 -15.51
CA SER A 64 1.73 3.60 -15.91
C SER A 64 1.07 3.19 -17.23
N SER A 65 1.76 2.41 -18.08
CA SER A 65 1.23 1.90 -19.36
C SER A 65 1.84 0.55 -19.76
N PRO A 66 1.10 -0.59 -19.71
CA PRO A 66 -0.21 -0.72 -19.07
C PRO A 66 -0.09 -0.46 -17.55
N LYS A 67 -1.19 -0.02 -16.93
CA LYS A 67 -1.25 0.22 -15.48
C LYS A 67 -1.10 -1.09 -14.72
N ARG A 68 0.08 -1.33 -14.13
CA ARG A 68 0.35 -2.52 -13.30
C ARG A 68 0.45 -2.13 -11.84
N LYS A 69 -0.47 -2.64 -11.01
CA LYS A 69 -0.50 -2.37 -9.57
C LYS A 69 0.68 -3.07 -8.89
N LEU A 70 1.39 -2.32 -8.06
CA LEU A 70 2.37 -2.85 -7.13
C LEU A 70 1.66 -3.30 -5.86
N LEU A 71 1.04 -2.34 -5.18
CA LEU A 71 0.35 -2.54 -3.93
C LEU A 71 -0.81 -1.56 -3.77
N THR A 72 -1.76 -1.91 -2.91
CA THR A 72 -2.70 -0.95 -2.33
C THR A 72 -2.37 -0.77 -0.86
N ALA A 73 -2.70 0.41 -0.32
CA ALA A 73 -2.55 0.66 1.11
C ALA A 73 -3.75 1.43 1.66
N ALA A 74 -4.14 1.11 2.88
CA ALA A 74 -5.21 1.80 3.60
C ALA A 74 -4.85 1.99 5.08
N PRO A 75 -5.06 3.19 5.64
CA PRO A 75 -4.86 3.40 7.06
C PRO A 75 -5.96 2.71 7.89
N ARG A 76 -5.80 2.68 9.22
CA ARG A 76 -6.84 2.22 10.14
C ARG A 76 -7.27 3.32 11.11
N ARG A 77 -8.59 3.35 11.39
CA ARG A 77 -9.21 4.34 12.29
C ARG A 77 -8.93 4.05 13.76
N ASN A 78 -8.95 2.77 14.12
CA ASN A 78 -8.98 2.34 15.52
C ASN A 78 -7.79 1.44 15.87
N ASN A 79 -6.83 1.28 14.96
CA ASN A 79 -5.65 0.46 15.16
C ASN A 79 -4.42 1.19 14.64
N ASN A 80 -3.28 0.95 15.27
CA ASN A 80 -2.00 1.52 14.87
C ASN A 80 -1.30 0.60 13.86
N TYR A 81 -1.90 0.46 12.69
CA TYR A 81 -1.31 -0.23 11.54
C TYR A 81 -1.93 0.26 10.24
N ILE A 82 -1.18 0.11 9.15
CA ILE A 82 -1.71 0.24 7.79
C ILE A 82 -1.89 -1.16 7.20
N HIS A 83 -2.90 -1.28 6.36
CA HIS A 83 -3.20 -2.50 5.62
C HIS A 83 -2.61 -2.36 4.23
N ILE A 84 -1.81 -3.33 3.80
CA ILE A 84 -1.18 -3.35 2.49
C ILE A 84 -1.63 -4.63 1.77
N GLU A 85 -2.09 -4.50 0.53
CA GLU A 85 -2.31 -5.66 -0.35
C GLU A 85 -1.28 -5.62 -1.47
N LEU A 86 -0.48 -6.68 -1.60
CA LEU A 86 0.53 -6.82 -2.64
C LEU A 86 -0.06 -7.50 -3.88
N PHE A 87 0.26 -6.96 -5.05
CA PHE A 87 -0.17 -7.47 -6.35
C PHE A 87 1.02 -8.01 -7.15
N SER A 88 0.72 -8.71 -8.25
CA SER A 88 1.69 -9.09 -9.27
C SER A 88 2.66 -10.23 -8.90
N ARG A 89 2.41 -10.96 -7.79
CA ARG A 89 3.23 -12.10 -7.33
C ARG A 89 4.73 -11.79 -7.20
N ILE A 90 5.06 -10.51 -6.95
CA ILE A 90 6.46 -10.05 -6.79
C ILE A 90 7.07 -10.69 -5.53
N LEU A 91 6.27 -10.83 -4.48
CA LEU A 91 6.63 -11.53 -3.25
C LEU A 91 5.67 -12.70 -3.05
N THR A 92 6.19 -13.77 -2.46
CA THR A 92 5.41 -14.93 -2.04
C THR A 92 5.15 -14.88 -0.54
N ARG A 93 4.23 -15.70 -0.04
CA ARG A 93 3.91 -15.77 1.39
C ARG A 93 5.11 -16.25 2.22
N GLU A 94 5.92 -17.16 1.68
CA GLU A 94 7.11 -17.69 2.32
C GLU A 94 8.15 -16.58 2.59
N VAL A 95 8.32 -15.66 1.65
CA VAL A 95 9.22 -14.50 1.81
C VAL A 95 8.70 -13.52 2.87
N LEU A 96 7.40 -13.56 3.17
CA LEU A 96 6.70 -12.64 4.08
C LEU A 96 6.32 -13.29 5.41
N GLU A 97 6.86 -14.47 5.75
CA GLU A 97 6.53 -15.21 6.98
C GLU A 97 6.79 -14.40 8.26
N SER A 98 7.74 -13.45 8.23
CA SER A 98 8.03 -12.58 9.36
C SER A 98 7.04 -11.41 9.53
N PHE A 99 6.09 -11.23 8.62
CA PHE A 99 5.09 -10.17 8.66
C PHE A 99 3.77 -10.66 9.24
N ASN A 100 2.99 -9.73 9.79
CA ASN A 100 1.62 -10.01 10.22
C ASN A 100 0.69 -10.13 9.00
N LEU A 101 0.47 -11.36 8.54
CA LEU A 101 -0.39 -11.64 7.39
C LEU A 101 -1.87 -11.49 7.75
N GLY A 102 -2.63 -10.87 6.85
CA GLY A 102 -4.08 -10.79 6.94
C GLY A 102 -4.78 -11.99 6.28
N ASN A 103 -6.06 -11.79 5.94
CA ASN A 103 -6.95 -12.90 5.56
C ASN A 103 -7.02 -13.14 4.05
N ALA A 104 -6.47 -12.24 3.22
CA ALA A 104 -6.52 -12.39 1.76
C ALA A 104 -5.70 -13.61 1.31
N ARG A 105 -6.25 -14.38 0.38
CA ARG A 105 -5.60 -15.57 -0.21
C ARG A 105 -4.96 -15.21 -1.54
N ASP A 106 -4.04 -16.07 -1.97
CA ASP A 106 -3.36 -15.92 -3.26
C ASP A 106 -4.36 -15.69 -4.41
N PRO A 107 -4.03 -14.79 -5.36
CA PRO A 107 -2.71 -14.20 -5.60
C PRO A 107 -2.42 -12.88 -4.86
N ILE A 108 -3.31 -12.45 -3.96
CA ILE A 108 -3.17 -11.18 -3.23
C ILE A 108 -2.71 -11.49 -1.81
N ILE A 109 -1.57 -10.92 -1.42
CA ILE A 109 -1.04 -11.06 -0.07
C ILE A 109 -1.41 -9.81 0.72
N ASP A 110 -2.11 -10.02 1.82
CA ASP A 110 -2.53 -8.99 2.76
C ASP A 110 -1.54 -8.91 3.93
N LEU A 111 -1.05 -7.71 4.22
CA LEU A 111 -0.13 -7.40 5.30
C LEU A 111 -0.73 -6.34 6.24
N LYS A 112 -0.54 -6.53 7.54
CA LYS A 112 -0.71 -5.49 8.56
C LYS A 112 0.67 -4.98 8.96
N VAL A 113 0.94 -3.72 8.68
CA VAL A 113 2.23 -3.08 8.94
C VAL A 113 2.08 -2.07 10.05
N HIS A 114 2.85 -2.25 11.12
CA HIS A 114 2.77 -1.56 12.40
C HIS A 114 3.93 -0.57 12.63
N SER A 115 5.00 -0.64 11.84
CA SER A 115 6.22 0.16 12.06
C SER A 115 6.91 0.57 10.76
N VAL A 116 7.75 1.59 10.83
CA VAL A 116 8.61 2.02 9.72
C VAL A 116 9.67 0.96 9.37
N ASP A 117 10.19 0.23 10.35
CA ASP A 117 11.15 -0.86 10.13
C ASP A 117 10.54 -2.02 9.33
N GLU A 118 9.24 -2.28 9.50
CA GLU A 118 8.52 -3.23 8.65
C GLU A 118 8.35 -2.71 7.22
N ILE A 119 8.13 -1.40 7.05
CA ILE A 119 8.08 -0.78 5.71
C ILE A 119 9.45 -0.90 5.04
N ASP A 120 10.54 -0.55 5.73
CA ASP A 120 11.89 -0.63 5.17
C ASP A 120 12.22 -2.05 4.70
N ARG A 121 11.96 -3.05 5.54
CA ARG A 121 12.12 -4.47 5.17
C ARG A 121 11.27 -4.85 3.96
N LEU A 122 10.02 -4.40 3.89
CA LEU A 122 9.16 -4.64 2.73
C LEU A 122 9.74 -4.02 1.46
N ILE A 123 10.24 -2.78 1.53
CA ILE A 123 10.85 -2.09 0.39
C ILE A 123 12.11 -2.82 -0.09
N GLU A 124 12.95 -3.30 0.82
CA GLU A 124 14.13 -4.11 0.49
C GLU A 124 13.75 -5.40 -0.25
N LEU A 125 12.76 -6.14 0.29
CA LEU A 125 12.25 -7.36 -0.33
C LEU A 125 11.66 -7.09 -1.72
N LEU A 126 10.87 -6.03 -1.86
CA LEU A 126 10.33 -5.62 -3.15
C LEU A 126 11.48 -5.33 -4.12
N LYS A 127 12.44 -4.46 -3.78
CA LYS A 127 13.59 -4.15 -4.65
C LYS A 127 14.37 -5.40 -5.09
N ALA A 128 14.61 -6.33 -4.17
CA ALA A 128 15.37 -7.55 -4.44
C ALA A 128 14.67 -8.51 -5.42
N ASN A 129 13.34 -8.44 -5.52
CA ASN A 129 12.53 -9.34 -6.36
C ASN A 129 11.89 -8.63 -7.55
N PHE A 130 11.84 -7.31 -7.56
CA PHE A 130 11.19 -6.51 -8.60
C PHE A 130 11.86 -6.65 -9.98
N TYR A 131 13.19 -6.78 -10.02
CA TYR A 131 13.94 -6.96 -11.27
C TYR A 131 14.04 -8.41 -11.76
N LYS A 132 13.47 -9.36 -11.02
CA LYS A 132 13.41 -10.77 -11.43
C LYS A 132 12.15 -11.08 -12.27
N VAL A 133 11.25 -10.10 -12.41
CA VAL A 133 9.92 -10.22 -13.04
C VAL A 133 9.86 -9.49 -14.37
#